data_AF-A0AAW2HVY6-F1
#
_entry.id   AF-A0AAW2HVY6-F1
#
_cell.length_a   1.000
_cell.length_b   1.000
_cell.length_c   1.000
_cell.angle_alpha   90.00
_cell.angle_beta   90.00
_cell.angle_gamma   90.00
#
_symmetry.space_group_name_H-M   'P 1'
#
loop_
_entity.id
_entity.type
_entity.pdbx_description
1 polymer ?
#
loop_
_entity_poly.entity_id
_entity_poly.type
_entity_poly.pdbx_seq_one_letter_code
_entity_poly.pdbx_strand_id
1 'polypeptide(L)'
;MFENLKNRIKEETGSDINLIPSIVNSNQPKLLGKGRHSRSGSTTSLSSFTIDGNKEESTSSPSLDLKLADGKVVTPKEFKKLEAKEEEWRRKLQKKEEEFTVKLKKTEELWKKQLEDRERELKKVIDRKESEKRAIEEERNDLRVKNEKLEESAKKAADYQKKVCQYQEDIDQLEGFQTQEMAKIKHLLLVMEQEVAEKDKLLKDNNSQMEALKVELVKLRKFEQEYESIQKMASENAKSLDEMLKGKKCELEESIREYQELSRQYMNERNEKSALEEECIKVKELLEMEKKLNEDMSIALEKERQEKDDMMMRNAEISQEVQLAKQGIREQEMETSELQSKLASLEKKLAEKGKELDSLSHEKTDLLARIGELEKLEAEKELASTTEKDLKSRISQLENELFDKNKSIKMLQQRLSDMKKTLQRELKVPITTIDPGGADSDGFISPYASSTSAGANSAVITPSSSHQVHVSSRYRGDDVDEDVNDDVNFKYLKHVLMKFLTSREYEAKHLTRAVATLLRFSEEEERLLNETLEWKMSWFGTRPNLGNGQTAKTIPPS
;
A
#
# COMPACT_ATOMS: atom_id res chain seq x y z
N MET A 1 7.66 -78.53 45.32
CA MET A 1 6.80 -78.82 46.49
C MET A 1 6.92 -80.29 46.95
N PHE A 2 6.76 -81.29 46.08
CA PHE A 2 6.84 -82.71 46.49
C PHE A 2 8.19 -83.16 47.09
N GLU A 3 9.31 -82.51 46.76
CA GLU A 3 10.62 -82.86 47.34
C GLU A 3 10.74 -82.56 48.83
N ASN A 4 10.18 -81.44 49.31
CA ASN A 4 10.19 -81.09 50.73
C ASN A 4 9.41 -82.12 51.57
N LEU A 5 8.38 -82.76 51.01
CA LEU A 5 7.65 -83.84 51.66
C LEU A 5 8.47 -85.13 51.75
N LYS A 6 9.23 -85.47 50.69
CA LYS A 6 10.17 -86.61 50.71
C LYS A 6 11.28 -86.44 51.75
N ASN A 7 11.85 -85.25 51.88
CA ASN A 7 12.91 -84.98 52.85
C ASN A 7 12.39 -85.12 54.29
N ARG A 8 11.22 -84.57 54.59
CA ARG A 8 10.61 -84.61 55.93
C ARG A 8 10.32 -86.04 56.40
N ILE A 9 9.76 -86.89 55.52
CA ILE A 9 9.49 -88.31 55.84
C ILE A 9 10.80 -89.08 56.10
N LYS A 10 11.89 -88.76 55.39
CA LYS A 10 13.21 -89.38 55.63
C LYS A 10 13.79 -89.01 57.00
N GLU A 11 13.54 -87.78 57.46
CA GLU A 11 13.99 -87.26 58.75
C GLU A 11 13.21 -87.87 59.93
N GLU A 12 11.91 -88.13 59.76
CA GLU A 12 11.04 -88.69 60.82
C GLU A 12 11.11 -90.22 61.01
N THR A 13 11.60 -90.99 60.02
CA THR A 13 11.56 -92.48 60.06
C THR A 13 12.91 -93.19 60.15
N GLY A 14 14.04 -92.48 59.97
CA GLY A 14 15.38 -92.95 60.35
C GLY A 14 15.88 -94.26 59.71
N SER A 15 15.26 -94.73 58.63
CA SER A 15 15.51 -96.05 58.03
C SER A 15 15.59 -95.97 56.50
N ASP A 16 16.67 -96.48 55.88
CA ASP A 16 16.85 -96.39 54.42
C ASP A 16 15.96 -97.38 53.66
N ILE A 17 14.99 -96.83 52.91
CA ILE A 17 14.12 -97.58 51.99
C ILE A 17 14.88 -97.87 50.68
N ASN A 18 15.97 -98.64 50.75
CA ASN A 18 16.75 -99.10 49.59
C ASN A 18 17.52 -100.41 49.88
N LEU A 19 16.81 -101.49 50.22
CA LEU A 19 17.33 -102.85 50.09
C LEU A 19 16.33 -103.75 49.33
N ILE A 20 16.85 -104.40 48.29
CA ILE A 20 16.21 -105.19 47.21
C ILE A 20 16.23 -106.70 47.62
N PRO A 21 15.42 -107.67 47.09
CA PRO A 21 14.58 -107.74 45.87
C PRO A 21 13.06 -107.97 46.14
N SER A 22 12.10 -108.00 45.19
CA SER A 22 12.01 -108.47 43.77
C SER A 22 11.77 -110.00 43.59
N ILE A 23 11.18 -110.42 42.45
CA ILE A 23 10.68 -111.79 42.09
C ILE A 23 9.33 -112.17 42.76
N VAL A 24 8.33 -112.85 42.16
CA VAL A 24 7.67 -112.88 40.82
C VAL A 24 6.42 -113.81 40.92
N ASN A 25 5.46 -113.71 39.98
CA ASN A 25 4.25 -114.56 39.77
C ASN A 25 4.25 -116.02 40.29
N SER A 26 3.08 -116.53 40.77
CA SER A 26 2.33 -117.62 40.10
C SER A 26 1.12 -118.22 40.89
N ASN A 27 -0.07 -118.19 40.28
CA ASN A 27 -1.19 -119.16 40.27
C ASN A 27 -1.48 -120.15 41.44
N GLN A 28 -2.58 -119.87 42.16
CA GLN A 28 -3.61 -120.83 42.65
C GLN A 28 -3.16 -121.99 43.61
N PRO A 29 -3.98 -123.05 43.90
CA PRO A 29 -4.83 -123.00 45.10
C PRO A 29 -4.78 -124.24 46.04
N LYS A 30 -4.97 -124.02 47.36
CA LYS A 30 -5.56 -124.93 48.38
C LYS A 30 -6.01 -124.06 49.58
N LEU A 31 -7.10 -124.30 50.34
CA LEU A 31 -7.89 -125.49 50.70
C LEU A 31 -7.29 -126.35 51.84
N LEU A 32 -7.50 -125.90 53.09
CA LEU A 32 -7.43 -126.63 54.38
C LEU A 32 -7.89 -125.68 55.51
N GLY A 33 -8.77 -126.01 56.47
CA GLY A 33 -9.72 -127.14 56.55
C GLY A 33 -9.55 -128.03 57.81
N LYS A 34 -10.62 -128.10 58.64
CA LYS A 34 -10.87 -128.92 59.87
C LYS A 34 -10.68 -128.15 61.20
N GLY A 35 -11.48 -128.38 62.25
CA GLY A 35 -12.84 -128.96 62.31
C GLY A 35 -13.10 -130.06 63.36
N ARG A 36 -14.36 -130.12 63.83
CA ARG A 36 -15.08 -131.20 64.55
C ARG A 36 -14.46 -131.75 65.85
N HIS A 37 -15.27 -131.82 66.91
CA HIS A 37 -15.07 -132.72 68.04
C HIS A 37 -16.33 -133.57 68.27
N SER A 38 -16.21 -134.89 68.12
CA SER A 38 -17.15 -135.86 68.69
C SER A 38 -16.58 -137.29 68.68
N ARG A 39 -16.89 -138.03 69.77
CA ARG A 39 -16.70 -139.48 70.02
C ARG A 39 -15.27 -140.02 70.28
N SER A 40 -15.15 -140.60 71.49
CA SER A 40 -14.64 -141.96 71.77
C SER A 40 -13.13 -142.24 71.81
N GLY A 41 -12.69 -142.87 72.91
CA GLY A 41 -11.36 -143.49 73.07
C GLY A 41 -11.15 -143.99 74.50
N SER A 42 -11.15 -145.32 74.70
CA SER A 42 -10.91 -146.00 76.00
C SER A 42 -9.52 -146.67 76.03
N THR A 43 -9.29 -147.59 77.00
CA THR A 43 -8.06 -148.39 77.29
C THR A 43 -7.03 -147.64 78.16
N THR A 44 -6.29 -148.27 79.11
CA THR A 44 -6.21 -149.66 79.65
C THR A 44 -6.39 -149.59 81.19
N SER A 45 -6.90 -150.58 81.96
CA SER A 45 -6.78 -152.05 82.03
C SER A 45 -5.50 -152.59 82.70
N LEU A 46 -5.59 -153.04 83.97
CA LEU A 46 -5.24 -154.40 84.48
C LEU A 46 -4.78 -154.45 85.97
N SER A 47 -5.67 -154.94 86.87
CA SER A 47 -5.39 -155.72 88.10
C SER A 47 -6.73 -155.96 88.82
N SER A 48 -7.42 -157.10 88.77
CA SER A 48 -7.04 -158.52 88.78
C SER A 48 -6.54 -159.02 90.14
N PHE A 49 -7.48 -159.51 90.95
CA PHE A 49 -7.27 -160.57 91.95
C PHE A 49 -8.55 -161.42 92.02
N THR A 50 -8.40 -162.75 92.03
CA THR A 50 -9.49 -163.73 91.98
C THR A 50 -9.17 -164.95 92.85
N ILE A 51 -10.12 -165.32 93.72
CA ILE A 51 -10.21 -166.51 94.60
C ILE A 51 -11.63 -166.37 95.20
N ASP A 52 -12.62 -167.24 95.04
CA ASP A 52 -12.75 -168.65 94.60
C ASP A 52 -12.25 -169.71 95.61
N GLY A 53 -13.02 -170.79 95.77
CA GLY A 53 -13.10 -171.60 97.00
C GLY A 53 -14.25 -171.09 97.90
N ASN A 54 -15.48 -171.62 97.89
CA ASN A 54 -16.03 -172.90 97.43
C ASN A 54 -15.73 -174.12 98.34
N LYS A 55 -16.52 -174.25 99.42
CA LYS A 55 -17.14 -175.46 99.99
C LYS A 55 -18.30 -174.98 100.91
N GLU A 56 -19.49 -175.57 100.89
CA GLU A 56 -19.89 -176.85 101.53
C GLU A 56 -19.62 -176.85 103.06
N GLU A 57 -20.50 -177.37 103.92
CA GLU A 57 -21.60 -178.34 103.72
C GLU A 57 -22.95 -177.70 104.14
N SER A 58 -24.12 -178.03 103.59
CA SER A 58 -24.71 -179.35 103.23
C SER A 58 -25.04 -180.22 104.46
N THR A 59 -26.19 -180.89 104.41
CA THR A 59 -26.71 -181.77 105.49
C THR A 59 -27.04 -181.04 106.82
N SER A 60 -27.85 -181.57 107.72
CA SER A 60 -29.04 -182.42 107.50
C SER A 60 -29.97 -182.28 108.71
N SER A 61 -31.25 -182.60 108.53
CA SER A 61 -32.07 -183.08 109.64
C SER A 61 -31.89 -184.59 109.76
N PRO A 62 -31.28 -185.09 110.84
CA PRO A 62 -31.61 -186.42 111.32
C PRO A 62 -31.96 -186.40 112.81
N SER A 63 -33.24 -186.53 113.07
CA SER A 63 -33.75 -187.31 114.18
C SER A 63 -33.13 -188.72 114.19
N LEU A 64 -32.35 -189.06 115.23
CA LEU A 64 -32.18 -190.41 115.76
C LEU A 64 -31.90 -190.24 117.28
N ASP A 65 -32.76 -190.66 118.19
CA ASP A 65 -33.09 -192.06 118.53
C ASP A 65 -31.94 -192.78 119.26
N LEU A 66 -31.76 -192.44 120.55
CA LEU A 66 -31.02 -193.26 121.50
C LEU A 66 -32.02 -194.13 122.28
N LYS A 67 -32.21 -195.35 121.75
CA LYS A 67 -33.05 -196.41 122.33
C LYS A 67 -32.62 -196.79 123.75
N LEU A 68 -33.53 -197.44 124.47
CA LEU A 68 -33.28 -198.04 125.79
C LEU A 68 -32.05 -198.98 125.73
N ALA A 69 -31.09 -198.76 126.63
CA ALA A 69 -30.03 -199.69 126.93
C ALA A 69 -30.09 -200.07 128.43
N ASP A 70 -30.20 -201.38 128.67
CA ASP A 70 -30.37 -202.06 129.97
C ASP A 70 -31.72 -201.86 130.71
N GLY A 71 -32.29 -202.98 131.16
CA GLY A 71 -33.67 -203.10 131.63
C GLY A 71 -33.81 -202.92 133.15
N LYS A 72 -33.66 -201.69 133.65
CA LYS A 72 -33.95 -201.36 135.05
C LYS A 72 -35.27 -200.62 135.22
N VAL A 73 -36.08 -201.08 136.17
CA VAL A 73 -37.35 -200.46 136.55
C VAL A 73 -37.07 -199.12 137.26
N VAL A 74 -37.11 -198.04 136.49
CA VAL A 74 -37.01 -196.66 136.99
C VAL A 74 -38.18 -196.39 137.94
N THR A 75 -37.88 -195.96 139.15
CA THR A 75 -38.91 -195.77 140.18
C THR A 75 -39.65 -194.43 139.99
N PRO A 76 -40.91 -194.28 140.47
CA PRO A 76 -41.67 -193.03 140.32
C PRO A 76 -41.04 -191.76 140.92
N LYS A 77 -39.95 -191.88 141.70
CA LYS A 77 -39.16 -190.75 142.23
C LYS A 77 -38.13 -190.21 141.25
N GLU A 78 -37.76 -190.97 140.23
CA GLU A 78 -36.69 -190.61 139.28
C GLU A 78 -37.26 -189.88 138.06
N PHE A 79 -38.47 -190.24 137.61
CA PHE A 79 -39.17 -189.52 136.53
C PHE A 79 -39.37 -188.03 136.87
N LYS A 80 -39.86 -187.73 138.09
CA LYS A 80 -40.00 -186.33 138.58
C LYS A 80 -38.68 -185.55 138.65
N LYS A 81 -37.53 -186.23 138.79
CA LYS A 81 -36.21 -185.57 138.74
C LYS A 81 -35.77 -185.23 137.32
N LEU A 82 -36.21 -185.99 136.32
CA LEU A 82 -35.96 -185.68 134.91
C LEU A 82 -36.91 -184.60 134.41
N GLU A 83 -38.20 -184.69 134.75
CA GLU A 83 -39.24 -183.69 134.45
C GLU A 83 -38.87 -182.29 134.96
N ALA A 84 -38.53 -182.16 136.25
CA ALA A 84 -38.07 -180.89 136.83
C ALA A 84 -36.76 -180.37 136.20
N LYS A 85 -35.93 -181.26 135.64
CA LYS A 85 -34.68 -180.89 134.97
C LYS A 85 -34.93 -180.46 133.52
N GLU A 86 -35.89 -181.06 132.83
CA GLU A 86 -36.37 -180.59 131.53
C GLU A 86 -37.02 -179.20 131.68
N GLU A 87 -37.83 -178.98 132.72
CA GLU A 87 -38.40 -177.67 133.03
C GLU A 87 -37.31 -176.63 133.32
N GLU A 88 -36.25 -177.01 134.06
CA GLU A 88 -35.07 -176.17 134.27
C GLU A 88 -34.34 -175.82 132.95
N TRP A 89 -34.20 -176.79 132.03
CA TRP A 89 -33.61 -176.56 130.70
C TRP A 89 -34.50 -175.70 129.81
N ARG A 90 -35.81 -175.91 129.77
CA ARG A 90 -36.77 -175.05 129.06
C ARG A 90 -36.71 -173.62 129.59
N ARG A 91 -36.66 -173.44 130.92
CA ARG A 91 -36.55 -172.12 131.56
C ARG A 91 -35.22 -171.43 131.25
N LYS A 92 -34.11 -172.19 131.12
CA LYS A 92 -32.82 -171.68 130.64
C LYS A 92 -32.84 -171.31 129.16
N LEU A 93 -33.49 -172.11 128.32
CA LEU A 93 -33.63 -171.86 126.88
C LEU A 93 -34.50 -170.63 126.63
N GLN A 94 -35.69 -170.56 127.22
CA GLN A 94 -36.57 -169.39 127.17
C GLN A 94 -35.84 -168.14 127.66
N LYS A 95 -35.11 -168.20 128.77
CA LYS A 95 -34.29 -167.07 129.24
C LYS A 95 -33.19 -166.69 128.23
N LYS A 96 -32.63 -167.63 127.48
CA LYS A 96 -31.69 -167.33 126.39
C LYS A 96 -32.38 -166.71 125.18
N GLU A 97 -33.58 -167.14 124.82
CA GLU A 97 -34.40 -166.53 123.77
C GLU A 97 -34.84 -165.11 124.16
N GLU A 98 -35.19 -164.87 125.42
CA GLU A 98 -35.43 -163.55 126.01
C GLU A 98 -34.15 -162.69 125.98
N GLU A 99 -32.99 -163.23 126.37
CA GLU A 99 -31.70 -162.53 126.24
C GLU A 99 -31.35 -162.21 124.77
N PHE A 100 -31.63 -163.10 123.83
CA PHE A 100 -31.35 -162.90 122.40
C PHE A 100 -32.34 -161.93 121.75
N THR A 101 -33.63 -161.99 122.06
CA THR A 101 -34.62 -161.03 121.54
C THR A 101 -34.43 -159.63 122.16
N VAL A 102 -34.02 -159.52 123.42
CA VAL A 102 -33.60 -158.23 124.02
C VAL A 102 -32.31 -157.71 123.39
N LYS A 103 -31.34 -158.57 123.05
CA LYS A 103 -30.14 -158.16 122.29
C LYS A 103 -30.51 -157.71 120.87
N LEU A 104 -31.36 -158.46 120.17
CA LEU A 104 -31.82 -158.15 118.82
C LEU A 104 -32.51 -156.79 118.78
N LYS A 105 -33.50 -156.57 119.65
CA LYS A 105 -34.18 -155.27 119.81
C LYS A 105 -33.20 -154.14 120.12
N LYS A 106 -32.23 -154.34 121.01
CA LYS A 106 -31.18 -153.33 121.27
C LYS A 106 -30.30 -153.06 120.06
N THR A 107 -29.96 -154.06 119.25
CA THR A 107 -29.24 -153.83 117.99
C THR A 107 -30.10 -153.15 116.93
N GLU A 108 -31.39 -153.48 116.83
CA GLU A 108 -32.35 -152.82 115.94
C GLU A 108 -32.56 -151.35 116.36
N GLU A 109 -32.72 -151.06 117.66
CA GLU A 109 -32.77 -149.71 118.22
C GLU A 109 -31.48 -148.91 117.94
N LEU A 110 -30.31 -149.55 118.08
CA LEU A 110 -29.02 -148.92 117.77
C LEU A 110 -28.86 -148.64 116.27
N TRP A 111 -29.21 -149.58 115.39
CA TRP A 111 -29.18 -149.38 113.94
C TRP A 111 -30.20 -148.34 113.48
N LYS A 112 -31.42 -148.37 114.03
CA LYS A 112 -32.47 -147.36 113.76
C LYS A 112 -32.02 -145.98 114.21
N LYS A 113 -31.40 -145.86 115.40
CA LYS A 113 -30.83 -144.60 115.88
C LYS A 113 -29.67 -144.14 115.00
N GLN A 114 -28.77 -145.04 114.59
CA GLN A 114 -27.69 -144.69 113.65
C GLN A 114 -28.24 -144.21 112.30
N LEU A 115 -29.31 -144.83 111.78
CA LEU A 115 -29.98 -144.38 110.57
C LEU A 115 -30.61 -142.99 110.76
N GLU A 116 -31.39 -142.77 111.82
CA GLU A 116 -31.97 -141.46 112.15
C GLU A 116 -30.92 -140.38 112.39
N ASP A 117 -29.81 -140.70 113.04
CA ASP A 117 -28.68 -139.79 113.24
C ASP A 117 -28.00 -139.46 111.90
N ARG A 118 -27.83 -140.45 111.02
CA ARG A 118 -27.24 -140.30 109.68
C ARG A 118 -28.15 -139.53 108.72
N GLU A 119 -29.46 -139.75 108.75
CA GLU A 119 -30.45 -138.95 108.03
C GLU A 119 -30.43 -137.49 108.50
N ARG A 120 -30.31 -137.26 109.81
CA ARG A 120 -30.19 -135.91 110.40
C ARG A 120 -28.89 -135.22 110.03
N GLU A 121 -27.79 -135.96 109.85
CA GLU A 121 -26.55 -135.43 109.26
C GLU A 121 -26.72 -135.08 107.78
N LEU A 122 -27.26 -135.99 106.98
CA LEU A 122 -27.47 -135.78 105.54
C LEU A 122 -28.38 -134.58 105.30
N LYS A 123 -29.45 -134.44 106.08
CA LYS A 123 -30.32 -133.25 106.05
C LYS A 123 -29.55 -131.97 106.41
N LYS A 124 -28.77 -131.95 107.50
CA LYS A 124 -27.91 -130.79 107.84
C LYS A 124 -26.90 -130.45 106.74
N VAL A 125 -26.42 -131.43 105.97
CA VAL A 125 -25.52 -131.20 104.82
C VAL A 125 -26.29 -130.62 103.63
N ILE A 126 -27.50 -131.10 103.34
CA ILE A 126 -28.38 -130.54 102.30
C ILE A 126 -28.78 -129.11 102.68
N ASP A 127 -29.34 -128.88 103.87
CA ASP A 127 -29.74 -127.56 104.38
C ASP A 127 -28.57 -126.55 104.27
N ARG A 128 -27.35 -126.99 104.61
CA ARG A 128 -26.13 -126.17 104.45
C ARG A 128 -25.84 -125.89 102.97
N LYS A 129 -25.83 -126.91 102.11
CA LYS A 129 -25.56 -126.73 100.67
C LYS A 129 -26.63 -125.88 99.96
N GLU A 130 -27.87 -125.90 100.41
CA GLU A 130 -28.94 -125.01 99.94
C GLU A 130 -28.80 -123.57 100.46
N SER A 131 -28.23 -123.37 101.66
CA SER A 131 -27.87 -122.02 102.14
C SER A 131 -26.65 -121.47 101.41
N GLU A 132 -25.60 -122.28 101.18
CA GLU A 132 -24.43 -121.93 100.38
C GLU A 132 -24.84 -121.59 98.93
N LYS A 133 -25.70 -122.41 98.30
CA LYS A 133 -26.21 -122.16 96.96
C LYS A 133 -26.97 -120.84 96.88
N ARG A 134 -27.84 -120.54 97.86
CA ARG A 134 -28.59 -119.26 97.90
C ARG A 134 -27.66 -118.07 98.05
N ALA A 135 -26.69 -118.12 98.96
CA ALA A 135 -25.69 -117.07 99.10
C ALA A 135 -24.92 -116.80 97.80
N ILE A 136 -24.51 -117.86 97.08
CA ILE A 136 -23.84 -117.74 95.77
C ILE A 136 -24.79 -117.20 94.68
N GLU A 137 -26.06 -117.57 94.70
CA GLU A 137 -27.08 -117.11 93.75
C GLU A 137 -27.43 -115.62 93.98
N GLU A 138 -27.50 -115.19 95.24
CA GLU A 138 -27.63 -113.81 95.67
C GLU A 138 -26.39 -112.99 95.31
N GLU A 139 -25.17 -113.45 95.63
CA GLU A 139 -23.91 -112.80 95.26
C GLU A 139 -23.78 -112.66 93.73
N ARG A 140 -24.09 -113.70 92.96
CA ARG A 140 -24.12 -113.65 91.48
C ARG A 140 -25.12 -112.62 90.96
N ASN A 141 -26.29 -112.50 91.59
CA ASN A 141 -27.28 -111.49 91.23
C ASN A 141 -26.79 -110.08 91.54
N ASP A 142 -26.17 -109.88 92.71
CA ASP A 142 -25.58 -108.64 93.14
C ASP A 142 -24.44 -108.19 92.22
N LEU A 143 -23.54 -109.11 91.85
CA LEU A 143 -22.47 -108.89 90.90
C LEU A 143 -23.01 -108.54 89.50
N ARG A 144 -24.08 -109.20 89.05
CA ARG A 144 -24.77 -108.83 87.80
C ARG A 144 -25.30 -107.40 87.85
N VAL A 145 -26.05 -107.01 88.89
CA VAL A 145 -26.61 -105.65 89.02
C VAL A 145 -25.50 -104.59 89.16
N LYS A 146 -24.38 -104.93 89.81
CA LYS A 146 -23.17 -104.09 89.86
C LYS A 146 -22.55 -103.94 88.47
N ASN A 147 -22.45 -105.02 87.69
CA ASN A 147 -21.90 -105.00 86.33
C ASN A 147 -22.79 -104.22 85.35
N GLU A 148 -24.12 -104.39 85.40
CA GLU A 148 -25.08 -103.64 84.61
C GLU A 148 -24.97 -102.11 84.87
N LYS A 149 -24.83 -101.71 86.14
CA LYS A 149 -24.60 -100.30 86.52
C LYS A 149 -23.24 -99.76 86.06
N LEU A 150 -22.18 -100.58 86.10
CA LEU A 150 -20.87 -100.22 85.56
C LEU A 150 -20.91 -100.07 84.03
N GLU A 151 -21.63 -100.95 83.33
CA GLU A 151 -21.81 -100.87 81.87
C GLU A 151 -22.62 -99.64 81.46
N GLU A 152 -23.69 -99.30 82.18
CA GLU A 152 -24.39 -98.03 82.03
C GLU A 152 -23.47 -96.82 82.25
N SER A 153 -22.61 -96.86 83.28
CA SER A 153 -21.68 -95.78 83.57
C SER A 153 -20.60 -95.65 82.48
N ALA A 154 -20.13 -96.78 81.94
CA ALA A 154 -19.18 -96.81 80.84
C ALA A 154 -19.80 -96.27 79.54
N LYS A 155 -21.07 -96.62 79.24
CA LYS A 155 -21.83 -96.06 78.11
C LYS A 155 -21.98 -94.54 78.25
N LYS A 156 -22.40 -94.06 79.42
CA LYS A 156 -22.50 -92.60 79.70
C LYS A 156 -21.14 -91.92 79.55
N ALA A 157 -20.05 -92.53 80.03
CA ALA A 157 -18.70 -91.99 79.85
C ALA A 157 -18.28 -91.94 78.37
N ALA A 158 -18.58 -92.96 77.57
CA ALA A 158 -18.32 -92.98 76.13
C ALA A 158 -19.16 -91.94 75.37
N ASP A 159 -20.42 -91.72 75.75
CA ASP A 159 -21.26 -90.65 75.20
C ASP A 159 -20.72 -89.24 75.53
N TYR A 160 -20.21 -89.04 76.74
CA TYR A 160 -19.50 -87.79 77.10
C TYR A 160 -18.20 -87.64 76.33
N GLN A 161 -17.39 -88.69 76.19
CA GLN A 161 -16.16 -88.66 75.39
C GLN A 161 -16.46 -88.32 73.93
N LYS A 162 -17.49 -88.91 73.33
CA LYS A 162 -17.91 -88.59 71.96
C LYS A 162 -18.33 -87.13 71.81
N LYS A 163 -19.03 -86.56 72.80
CA LYS A 163 -19.38 -85.12 72.81
C LYS A 163 -18.14 -84.23 72.93
N VAL A 164 -17.15 -84.61 73.74
CA VAL A 164 -15.87 -83.88 73.84
C VAL A 164 -15.12 -83.93 72.51
N CYS A 165 -15.05 -85.08 71.83
CA CYS A 165 -14.46 -85.16 70.49
C CYS A 165 -15.22 -84.27 69.48
N GLN A 166 -16.56 -84.30 69.46
CA GLN A 166 -17.36 -83.44 68.59
C GLN A 166 -17.09 -81.95 68.86
N TYR A 167 -17.07 -81.53 70.12
CA TYR A 167 -16.76 -80.13 70.46
C TYR A 167 -15.33 -79.72 70.08
N GLN A 168 -14.36 -80.64 70.11
CA GLN A 168 -13.02 -80.37 69.59
C GLN A 168 -13.03 -80.25 68.05
N GLU A 169 -13.70 -81.15 67.34
CA GLU A 169 -13.87 -81.07 65.88
C GLU A 169 -14.58 -79.77 65.47
N ASP A 170 -15.57 -79.32 66.25
CA ASP A 170 -16.31 -78.06 66.03
C ASP A 170 -15.40 -76.83 66.31
N ILE A 171 -14.55 -76.87 67.34
CA ILE A 171 -13.55 -75.84 67.64
C ILE A 171 -12.49 -75.75 66.54
N ASP A 172 -11.91 -76.88 66.14
CA ASP A 172 -10.87 -76.94 65.09
C ASP A 172 -11.39 -76.38 63.75
N GLN A 173 -12.68 -76.63 63.43
CA GLN A 173 -13.36 -76.02 62.29
C GLN A 173 -13.51 -74.50 62.44
N LEU A 174 -13.93 -74.01 63.60
CA LEU A 174 -14.07 -72.57 63.87
C LEU A 174 -12.72 -71.83 63.83
N GLU A 175 -11.65 -72.42 64.38
CA GLU A 175 -10.29 -71.89 64.28
C GLU A 175 -9.78 -71.89 62.82
N GLY A 176 -10.14 -72.93 62.05
CA GLY A 176 -9.89 -72.99 60.60
C GLY A 176 -10.57 -71.86 59.83
N PHE A 177 -11.87 -71.62 60.06
CA PHE A 177 -12.59 -70.49 59.45
C PHE A 177 -12.04 -69.14 59.90
N GLN A 178 -11.75 -68.96 61.19
CA GLN A 178 -11.15 -67.72 61.71
C GLN A 178 -9.79 -67.46 61.07
N THR A 179 -8.94 -68.49 60.91
CA THR A 179 -7.65 -68.38 60.24
C THR A 179 -7.82 -68.01 58.77
N GLN A 180 -8.82 -68.57 58.08
CA GLN A 180 -9.12 -68.22 56.68
C GLN A 180 -9.60 -66.77 56.53
N GLU A 181 -10.51 -66.30 57.38
CA GLU A 181 -10.98 -64.90 57.34
C GLU A 181 -9.88 -63.91 57.73
N MET A 182 -9.06 -64.22 58.75
CA MET A 182 -7.89 -63.41 59.10
C MET A 182 -6.89 -63.31 57.95
N ALA A 183 -6.69 -64.39 57.17
CA ALA A 183 -5.85 -64.36 55.97
C ALA A 183 -6.44 -63.49 54.85
N LYS A 184 -7.77 -63.57 54.61
CA LYS A 184 -8.48 -62.71 53.66
C LYS A 184 -8.39 -61.23 54.04
N ILE A 185 -8.68 -60.90 55.31
CA ILE A 185 -8.61 -59.54 55.85
C ILE A 185 -7.18 -59.00 55.74
N LYS A 186 -6.16 -59.79 56.10
CA LYS A 186 -4.74 -59.39 55.98
C LYS A 186 -4.33 -59.14 54.53
N HIS A 187 -4.79 -59.95 53.58
CA HIS A 187 -4.52 -59.73 52.16
C HIS A 187 -5.20 -58.45 51.64
N LEU A 188 -6.48 -58.24 51.94
CA LEU A 188 -7.22 -57.04 51.55
C LEU A 188 -6.61 -55.77 52.15
N LEU A 189 -6.20 -55.81 53.42
CA LEU A 189 -5.54 -54.70 54.10
C LEU A 189 -4.20 -54.36 53.43
N LEU A 190 -3.37 -55.36 53.09
CA LEU A 190 -2.11 -55.14 52.37
C LEU A 190 -2.33 -54.53 50.98
N VAL A 191 -3.37 -54.93 50.25
CA VAL A 191 -3.73 -54.32 48.95
C VAL A 191 -4.18 -52.87 49.13
N MET A 192 -4.97 -52.57 50.17
CA MET A 192 -5.37 -51.19 50.50
C MET A 192 -4.17 -50.32 50.92
N GLU A 193 -3.20 -50.86 51.68
CA GLU A 193 -1.96 -50.17 52.02
C GLU A 193 -1.11 -49.85 50.78
N GLN A 194 -1.01 -50.80 49.83
CA GLN A 194 -0.33 -50.60 48.54
C GLN A 194 -1.03 -49.53 47.70
N GLU A 195 -2.35 -49.61 47.54
CA GLU A 195 -3.15 -48.61 46.83
C GLU A 195 -3.01 -47.20 47.45
N VAL A 196 -2.97 -47.09 48.78
CA VAL A 196 -2.76 -45.82 49.49
C VAL A 196 -1.35 -45.30 49.19
N ALA A 197 -0.31 -46.12 49.28
CA ALA A 197 1.07 -45.72 48.98
C ALA A 197 1.25 -45.25 47.52
N GLU A 198 0.58 -45.89 46.56
CA GLU A 198 0.57 -45.46 45.15
C GLU A 198 -0.15 -44.13 44.96
N LYS A 199 -1.33 -43.94 45.59
CA LYS A 199 -2.06 -42.66 45.56
C LYS A 199 -1.26 -41.54 46.21
N ASP A 200 -0.58 -41.82 47.31
CA ASP A 200 0.32 -40.90 48.00
C ASP A 200 1.51 -40.47 47.14
N LYS A 201 2.07 -41.40 46.35
CA LYS A 201 3.12 -41.09 45.38
C LYS A 201 2.58 -40.22 44.25
N LEU A 202 1.46 -40.59 43.64
CA LEU A 202 0.83 -39.81 42.56
C LEU A 202 0.46 -38.39 43.02
N LEU A 203 0.00 -38.23 44.27
CA LEU A 203 -0.25 -36.90 44.86
C LEU A 203 1.03 -36.08 45.03
N LYS A 204 2.14 -36.68 45.48
CA LYS A 204 3.45 -36.01 45.58
C LYS A 204 3.98 -35.61 44.20
N ASP A 205 3.91 -36.51 43.22
CA ASP A 205 4.33 -36.27 41.85
C ASP A 205 3.50 -35.12 41.21
N ASN A 206 2.16 -35.18 41.31
CA ASN A 206 1.26 -34.12 40.84
C ASN A 206 1.49 -32.77 41.55
N ASN A 207 1.75 -32.77 42.86
CA ASN A 207 2.04 -31.54 43.60
C ASN A 207 3.38 -30.93 43.16
N SER A 208 4.39 -31.75 42.86
CA SER A 208 5.67 -31.26 42.32
C SER A 208 5.51 -30.61 40.93
N GLN A 209 4.67 -31.18 40.07
CA GLN A 209 4.32 -30.58 38.78
C GLN A 209 3.54 -29.27 38.95
N MET A 210 2.62 -29.21 39.92
CA MET A 210 1.87 -28.00 40.24
C MET A 210 2.79 -26.86 40.71
N GLU A 211 3.79 -27.14 41.55
CA GLU A 211 4.77 -26.12 41.95
C GLU A 211 5.69 -25.69 40.79
N ALA A 212 6.12 -26.63 39.93
CA ALA A 212 6.87 -26.28 38.72
C ALA A 212 6.08 -25.33 37.80
N LEU A 213 4.80 -25.63 37.56
CA LEU A 213 3.89 -24.78 36.77
C LEU A 213 3.62 -23.42 37.45
N LYS A 214 3.52 -23.37 38.78
CA LYS A 214 3.42 -22.08 39.52
C LYS A 214 4.66 -21.21 39.32
N VAL A 215 5.86 -21.80 39.39
CA VAL A 215 7.13 -21.09 39.14
C VAL A 215 7.20 -20.59 37.68
N GLU A 216 6.77 -21.40 36.71
CA GLU A 216 6.71 -20.99 35.31
C GLU A 216 5.68 -19.88 35.06
N LEU A 217 4.48 -19.96 35.65
CA LEU A 217 3.49 -18.88 35.58
C LEU A 217 4.00 -17.56 36.20
N VAL A 218 4.75 -17.62 37.29
CA VAL A 218 5.40 -16.44 37.89
C VAL A 218 6.50 -15.88 36.98
N LYS A 219 7.21 -16.73 36.23
CA LYS A 219 8.20 -16.31 35.23
C LYS A 219 7.52 -15.66 34.01
N LEU A 220 6.45 -16.26 33.49
CA LEU A 220 5.67 -15.75 32.36
C LEU A 220 5.05 -14.39 32.67
N ARG A 221 4.50 -14.18 33.87
CA ARG A 221 3.99 -12.87 34.32
C ARG A 221 5.05 -11.76 34.33
N LYS A 222 6.33 -12.08 34.53
CA LYS A 222 7.41 -11.07 34.43
C LYS A 222 7.65 -10.69 32.98
N PHE A 223 7.71 -11.66 32.07
CA PHE A 223 7.81 -11.39 30.63
C PHE A 223 6.58 -10.64 30.09
N GLU A 224 5.38 -10.90 30.62
CA GLU A 224 4.15 -10.16 30.31
C GLU A 224 4.26 -8.69 30.73
N GLN A 225 4.75 -8.40 31.94
CA GLN A 225 5.00 -7.04 32.43
C GLN A 225 6.14 -6.32 31.67
N GLU A 226 7.22 -7.03 31.36
CA GLU A 226 8.33 -6.52 30.55
C GLU A 226 7.85 -6.18 29.13
N TYR A 227 7.03 -7.05 28.52
CA TYR A 227 6.41 -6.84 27.22
C TYR A 227 5.43 -5.65 27.23
N GLU A 228 4.55 -5.54 28.23
CA GLU A 228 3.65 -4.38 28.38
C GLU A 228 4.44 -3.07 28.52
N SER A 229 5.52 -3.07 29.30
CA SER A 229 6.41 -1.90 29.44
C SER A 229 7.10 -1.54 28.12
N ILE A 230 7.57 -2.52 27.35
CA ILE A 230 8.19 -2.31 26.03
C ILE A 230 7.14 -1.81 25.02
N GLN A 231 5.94 -2.39 25.00
CA GLN A 231 4.84 -1.98 24.14
C GLN A 231 4.39 -0.55 24.43
N LYS A 232 4.34 -0.17 25.72
CA LYS A 232 4.05 1.20 26.13
C LYS A 232 5.11 2.18 25.64
N MET A 233 6.39 1.92 25.89
CA MET A 233 7.49 2.76 25.39
C MET A 233 7.50 2.85 23.86
N ALA A 234 7.19 1.76 23.15
CA ALA A 234 7.08 1.76 21.69
C ALA A 234 5.91 2.63 21.20
N SER A 235 4.76 2.62 21.89
CA SER A 235 3.63 3.50 21.60
C SER A 235 3.93 4.97 21.87
N GLU A 236 4.64 5.27 22.96
CA GLU A 236 5.05 6.63 23.33
C GLU A 236 6.10 7.19 22.34
N ASN A 237 7.09 6.38 21.98
CA ASN A 237 8.07 6.71 20.93
C ASN A 237 7.41 6.92 19.56
N ALA A 238 6.43 6.07 19.18
CA ALA A 238 5.71 6.21 17.90
C ALA A 238 4.88 7.50 17.84
N LYS A 239 4.22 7.90 18.94
CA LYS A 239 3.51 9.18 19.03
C LYS A 239 4.46 10.37 18.93
N SER A 240 5.58 10.33 19.66
CA SER A 240 6.60 11.38 19.59
C SER A 240 7.20 11.51 18.18
N LEU A 241 7.41 10.39 17.47
CA LEU A 241 7.86 10.40 16.09
C LEU A 241 6.82 11.00 15.13
N ASP A 242 5.53 10.67 15.29
CA ASP A 242 4.44 11.25 14.50
C ASP A 242 4.30 12.77 14.74
N GLU A 243 4.38 13.22 16.00
CA GLU A 243 4.38 14.64 16.35
C GLU A 243 5.57 15.39 15.73
N MET A 244 6.78 14.82 15.78
CA MET A 244 7.97 15.39 15.12
C MET A 244 7.82 15.43 13.59
N LEU A 245 7.31 14.36 12.98
CA LEU A 245 7.13 14.25 11.53
C LEU A 245 6.06 15.25 11.05
N LYS A 246 4.96 15.39 11.79
CA LYS A 246 3.92 16.40 11.59
C LYS A 246 4.47 17.82 11.71
N GLY A 247 5.27 18.10 12.74
CA GLY A 247 5.96 19.40 12.89
C GLY A 247 6.85 19.73 11.69
N LYS A 248 7.72 18.79 11.29
CA LYS A 248 8.60 18.94 10.12
C LYS A 248 7.83 19.06 8.80
N LYS A 249 6.65 18.44 8.69
CA LYS A 249 5.74 18.61 7.55
C LYS A 249 5.16 20.03 7.50
N CYS A 250 4.76 20.60 8.64
CA CYS A 250 4.30 22.00 8.70
C CYS A 250 5.43 22.99 8.39
N GLU A 251 6.65 22.79 8.93
CA GLU A 251 7.83 23.61 8.59
C GLU A 251 8.14 23.58 7.08
N LEU A 252 8.00 22.41 6.44
CA LEU A 252 8.18 22.27 5.00
C LEU A 252 7.04 22.95 4.21
N GLU A 253 5.80 22.85 4.67
CA GLU A 253 4.64 23.55 4.09
C GLU A 253 4.71 25.07 4.27
N GLU A 254 5.43 25.57 5.27
CA GLU A 254 5.76 26.99 5.43
C GLU A 254 6.89 27.39 4.47
N SER A 255 7.98 26.64 4.44
CA SER A 255 9.11 26.86 3.51
C SER A 255 8.67 26.86 2.03
N ILE A 256 7.73 25.99 1.66
CA ILE A 256 7.15 25.93 0.30
C ILE A 256 6.31 27.18 0.01
N ARG A 257 5.53 27.67 0.98
CA ARG A 257 4.74 28.91 0.83
C ARG A 257 5.63 30.14 0.69
N GLU A 258 6.70 30.23 1.49
CA GLU A 258 7.69 31.30 1.38
C GLU A 258 8.41 31.28 0.03
N TYR A 259 8.81 30.11 -0.47
CA TYR A 259 9.42 29.98 -1.78
C TYR A 259 8.46 30.35 -2.93
N GLN A 260 7.19 29.94 -2.84
CA GLN A 260 6.15 30.35 -3.80
C GLN A 260 5.92 31.87 -3.78
N GLU A 261 5.93 32.48 -2.61
CA GLU A 261 5.78 33.92 -2.45
C GLU A 261 6.97 34.70 -3.02
N LEU A 262 8.20 34.28 -2.72
CA LEU A 262 9.42 34.88 -3.28
C LEU A 262 9.48 34.71 -4.80
N SER A 263 9.09 33.55 -5.32
CA SER A 263 8.98 33.31 -6.77
C SER A 263 7.91 34.20 -7.43
N ARG A 264 6.81 34.50 -6.72
CA ARG A 264 5.76 35.41 -7.19
C ARG A 264 6.24 36.87 -7.22
N GLN A 265 6.99 37.29 -6.20
CA GLN A 265 7.61 38.61 -6.13
C GLN A 265 8.64 38.80 -7.25
N TYR A 266 9.57 37.85 -7.43
CA TYR A 266 10.56 37.89 -8.52
C TYR A 266 9.93 37.92 -9.92
N MET A 267 8.82 37.20 -10.13
CA MET A 267 8.07 37.29 -11.40
C MET A 267 7.43 38.67 -11.61
N ASN A 268 6.92 39.31 -10.56
CA ASN A 268 6.39 40.67 -10.64
C ASN A 268 7.50 41.70 -10.94
N GLU A 269 8.62 41.65 -10.21
CA GLU A 269 9.79 42.51 -10.44
C GLU A 269 10.34 42.33 -11.86
N ARG A 270 10.37 41.10 -12.38
CA ARG A 270 10.78 40.80 -13.75
C ARG A 270 9.83 41.42 -14.80
N ASN A 271 8.52 41.38 -14.55
CA ASN A 271 7.52 41.98 -15.44
C ASN A 271 7.60 43.52 -15.40
N GLU A 272 7.73 44.11 -14.21
CA GLU A 272 7.91 45.56 -14.02
C GLU A 272 9.21 46.06 -14.69
N LYS A 273 10.32 45.33 -14.51
CA LYS A 273 11.58 45.59 -15.22
C LYS A 273 11.43 45.52 -16.74
N SER A 274 10.64 44.56 -17.26
CA SER A 274 10.35 44.46 -18.70
C SER A 274 9.55 45.67 -19.21
N ALA A 275 8.56 46.13 -18.44
CA ALA A 275 7.78 47.32 -18.78
C ALA A 275 8.62 48.60 -18.75
N LEU A 276 9.50 48.75 -17.76
CA LEU A 276 10.46 49.86 -17.67
C LEU A 276 11.52 49.81 -18.79
N GLU A 277 11.93 48.61 -19.23
CA GLU A 277 12.81 48.45 -20.39
C GLU A 277 12.12 48.87 -21.70
N GLU A 278 10.86 48.50 -21.89
CA GLU A 278 10.05 49.01 -23.01
C GLU A 278 9.84 50.53 -22.97
N GLU A 279 9.57 51.11 -21.79
CA GLU A 279 9.41 52.55 -21.64
C GLU A 279 10.72 53.30 -21.90
N CYS A 280 11.86 52.76 -21.43
CA CYS A 280 13.18 53.26 -21.76
C CYS A 280 13.52 53.18 -23.26
N ILE A 281 12.93 52.23 -24.02
CA ILE A 281 13.06 52.19 -25.48
C ILE A 281 12.21 53.32 -26.10
N LYS A 282 10.93 53.42 -25.74
CA LYS A 282 10.00 54.45 -26.23
C LYS A 282 10.53 55.88 -25.97
N VAL A 283 11.12 56.13 -24.80
CA VAL A 283 11.74 57.42 -24.46
C VAL A 283 13.00 57.71 -25.27
N LYS A 284 13.82 56.68 -25.60
CA LYS A 284 14.99 56.86 -26.49
C LYS A 284 14.56 57.18 -27.92
N GLU A 285 13.56 56.47 -28.44
CA GLU A 285 12.99 56.72 -29.78
C GLU A 285 12.44 58.14 -29.88
N LEU A 286 11.66 58.59 -28.89
CA LEU A 286 11.15 59.97 -28.83
C LEU A 286 12.28 61.01 -28.76
N LEU A 287 13.30 60.79 -27.94
CA LEU A 287 14.47 61.68 -27.85
C LEU A 287 15.28 61.73 -29.15
N GLU A 288 15.35 60.64 -29.90
CA GLU A 288 16.03 60.58 -31.20
C GLU A 288 15.22 61.27 -32.30
N MET A 289 13.88 61.15 -32.28
CA MET A 289 12.98 61.96 -33.11
C MET A 289 13.06 63.46 -32.78
N GLU A 290 13.10 63.83 -31.51
CA GLU A 290 13.23 65.23 -31.06
C GLU A 290 14.58 65.84 -31.47
N LYS A 291 15.68 65.11 -31.29
CA LYS A 291 17.00 65.52 -31.77
C LYS A 291 17.01 65.77 -33.27
N LYS A 292 16.44 64.85 -34.05
CA LYS A 292 16.34 65.01 -35.50
C LYS A 292 15.49 66.23 -35.87
N LEU A 293 14.33 66.42 -35.23
CA LEU A 293 13.48 67.59 -35.46
C LEU A 293 14.21 68.91 -35.13
N ASN A 294 15.02 68.92 -34.07
CA ASN A 294 15.84 70.07 -33.70
C ASN A 294 17.02 70.30 -34.68
N GLU A 295 17.60 69.25 -35.25
CA GLU A 295 18.61 69.33 -36.32
C GLU A 295 17.98 69.87 -37.63
N ASP A 296 16.85 69.30 -38.06
CA ASP A 296 16.04 69.78 -39.20
C ASP A 296 15.65 71.27 -39.01
N MET A 297 15.25 71.66 -37.80
CA MET A 297 14.94 73.06 -37.42
C MET A 297 16.19 73.96 -37.47
N SER A 298 17.34 73.49 -36.98
CA SER A 298 18.60 74.24 -37.02
C SER A 298 19.09 74.46 -38.46
N ILE A 299 18.90 73.47 -39.34
CA ILE A 299 19.20 73.58 -40.77
C ILE A 299 18.26 74.59 -41.44
N ALA A 300 16.95 74.57 -41.10
CA ALA A 300 15.99 75.54 -41.59
C ALA A 300 16.31 76.98 -41.15
N LEU A 301 16.68 77.18 -39.88
CA LEU A 301 17.08 78.48 -39.33
C LEU A 301 18.37 79.02 -39.97
N GLU A 302 19.39 78.18 -40.19
CA GLU A 302 20.61 78.63 -40.85
C GLU A 302 20.37 78.93 -42.35
N LYS A 303 19.44 78.22 -42.99
CA LYS A 303 18.99 78.53 -44.36
C LYS A 303 18.22 79.85 -44.43
N GLU A 304 17.30 80.13 -43.51
CA GLU A 304 16.62 81.43 -43.42
C GLU A 304 17.62 82.56 -43.12
N ARG A 305 18.61 82.29 -42.27
CA ARG A 305 19.71 83.22 -41.99
C ARG A 305 20.53 83.51 -43.24
N GLN A 306 20.92 82.50 -44.02
CA GLN A 306 21.65 82.70 -45.28
C GLN A 306 20.79 83.45 -46.31
N GLU A 307 19.51 83.11 -46.47
CA GLU A 307 18.60 83.82 -47.37
C GLU A 307 18.42 85.29 -46.96
N LYS A 308 18.39 85.58 -45.66
CA LYS A 308 18.38 86.95 -45.14
C LYS A 308 19.68 87.69 -45.44
N ASP A 309 20.84 87.07 -45.23
CA ASP A 309 22.14 87.69 -45.48
C ASP A 309 22.36 87.91 -47.00
N ASP A 310 21.93 86.97 -47.86
CA ASP A 310 21.87 87.12 -49.33
C ASP A 310 20.95 88.27 -49.77
N MET A 311 19.76 88.39 -49.15
CA MET A 311 18.83 89.48 -49.41
C MET A 311 19.35 90.82 -48.89
N MET A 312 20.15 90.83 -47.81
CA MET A 312 20.84 92.03 -47.32
C MET A 312 21.94 92.46 -48.27
N MET A 313 22.72 91.52 -48.83
CA MET A 313 23.70 91.79 -49.89
C MET A 313 23.03 92.37 -51.13
N ARG A 314 21.95 91.75 -51.64
CA ARG A 314 21.17 92.30 -52.77
C ARG A 314 20.60 93.69 -52.50
N ASN A 315 20.16 93.95 -51.26
CA ASN A 315 19.66 95.27 -50.88
C ASN A 315 20.80 96.32 -50.88
N ALA A 316 22.01 95.94 -50.46
CA ALA A 316 23.20 96.79 -50.58
C ALA A 316 23.61 97.03 -52.04
N GLU A 317 23.59 95.99 -52.89
CA GLU A 317 23.84 96.08 -54.34
C GLU A 317 22.85 97.04 -55.02
N ILE A 318 21.53 96.81 -54.83
CA ILE A 318 20.47 97.68 -55.38
C ILE A 318 20.59 99.10 -54.83
N SER A 319 20.94 99.28 -53.56
CA SER A 319 21.17 100.61 -52.98
C SER A 319 22.37 101.31 -53.62
N GLN A 320 23.43 100.59 -53.95
CA GLN A 320 24.60 101.10 -54.67
C GLN A 320 24.26 101.43 -56.13
N GLU A 321 23.52 100.58 -56.84
CA GLU A 321 23.01 100.87 -58.19
C GLU A 321 22.13 102.13 -58.20
N VAL A 322 21.20 102.26 -57.23
CA VAL A 322 20.36 103.45 -57.07
C VAL A 322 21.22 104.69 -56.74
N GLN A 323 22.31 104.55 -55.99
CA GLN A 323 23.23 105.66 -55.70
C GLN A 323 24.04 106.08 -56.94
N LEU A 324 24.49 105.12 -57.75
CA LEU A 324 25.16 105.37 -59.03
C LEU A 324 24.21 106.00 -60.06
N ALA A 325 22.98 105.50 -60.18
CA ALA A 325 21.94 106.10 -61.03
C ALA A 325 21.61 107.53 -60.58
N LYS A 326 21.48 107.78 -59.27
CA LYS A 326 21.35 109.14 -58.70
C LYS A 326 22.58 110.01 -58.90
N GLN A 327 23.76 109.45 -59.18
CA GLN A 327 24.95 110.23 -59.57
C GLN A 327 24.90 110.58 -61.06
N GLY A 328 24.64 109.62 -61.94
CA GLY A 328 24.48 109.87 -63.38
C GLY A 328 23.36 110.87 -63.69
N ILE A 329 22.25 110.84 -62.94
CA ILE A 329 21.20 111.86 -63.00
C ILE A 329 21.75 113.24 -62.63
N ARG A 330 22.51 113.38 -61.53
CA ARG A 330 23.13 114.66 -61.13
C ARG A 330 24.17 115.17 -62.12
N GLU A 331 24.90 114.26 -62.77
CA GLU A 331 25.86 114.61 -63.83
C GLU A 331 25.11 115.12 -65.08
N GLN A 332 23.99 114.51 -65.45
CA GLN A 332 23.09 115.01 -66.51
C GLN A 332 22.36 116.32 -66.12
N GLU A 333 22.01 116.52 -64.84
CA GLU A 333 21.45 117.78 -64.33
C GLU A 333 22.50 118.92 -64.42
N MET A 334 23.78 118.63 -64.14
CA MET A 334 24.86 119.60 -64.35
C MET A 334 25.11 119.87 -65.83
N GLU A 335 25.17 118.84 -66.68
CA GLU A 335 25.36 119.03 -68.13
C GLU A 335 24.20 119.81 -68.77
N THR A 336 22.95 119.51 -68.41
CA THR A 336 21.78 120.26 -68.89
C THR A 336 21.74 121.69 -68.33
N SER A 337 22.20 121.92 -67.08
CA SER A 337 22.37 123.28 -66.54
C SER A 337 23.46 124.07 -67.28
N GLU A 338 24.59 123.43 -67.61
CA GLU A 338 25.62 124.03 -68.46
C GLU A 338 25.10 124.34 -69.88
N LEU A 339 24.33 123.44 -70.48
CA LEU A 339 23.72 123.65 -71.80
C LEU A 339 22.67 124.77 -71.76
N GLN A 340 21.87 124.87 -70.70
CA GLN A 340 20.97 126.01 -70.47
C GLN A 340 21.74 127.33 -70.32
N SER A 341 22.86 127.33 -69.58
CA SER A 341 23.73 128.52 -69.44
C SER A 341 24.36 128.92 -70.78
N LYS A 342 24.80 127.93 -71.59
CA LYS A 342 25.32 128.14 -72.95
C LYS A 342 24.23 128.71 -73.87
N LEU A 343 23.01 128.15 -73.86
CA LEU A 343 21.85 128.67 -74.58
C LEU A 343 21.54 130.12 -74.20
N ALA A 344 21.37 130.42 -72.91
CA ALA A 344 21.11 131.79 -72.43
C ALA A 344 22.22 132.78 -72.85
N SER A 345 23.49 132.33 -72.91
CA SER A 345 24.60 133.15 -73.41
C SER A 345 24.54 133.41 -74.93
N LEU A 346 23.99 132.47 -75.70
CA LEU A 346 23.80 132.59 -77.15
C LEU A 346 22.55 133.43 -77.48
N GLU A 347 21.45 133.25 -76.74
CA GLU A 347 20.25 134.08 -76.82
C GLU A 347 20.57 135.55 -76.51
N LYS A 348 21.39 135.81 -75.48
CA LYS A 348 21.88 137.17 -75.16
C LYS A 348 22.70 137.78 -76.30
N LYS A 349 23.61 137.01 -76.91
CA LYS A 349 24.39 137.45 -78.08
C LYS A 349 23.51 137.69 -79.32
N LEU A 350 22.47 136.87 -79.51
CA LEU A 350 21.50 137.02 -80.59
C LEU A 350 20.70 138.32 -80.41
N ALA A 351 20.25 138.61 -79.19
CA ALA A 351 19.55 139.85 -78.84
C ALA A 351 20.44 141.10 -78.96
N GLU A 352 21.74 140.99 -78.62
CA GLU A 352 22.73 142.05 -78.85
C GLU A 352 22.94 142.31 -80.35
N LYS A 353 23.04 141.26 -81.19
CA LYS A 353 23.12 141.41 -82.65
C LYS A 353 21.82 141.89 -83.30
N GLY A 354 20.66 141.57 -82.74
CA GLY A 354 19.38 142.17 -83.15
C GLY A 354 19.39 143.69 -82.99
N LYS A 355 19.84 144.18 -81.82
CA LYS A 355 19.94 145.63 -81.56
C LYS A 355 20.94 146.35 -82.47
N GLU A 356 22.08 145.73 -82.77
CA GLU A 356 23.01 146.27 -83.79
C GLU A 356 22.32 146.40 -85.16
N LEU A 357 21.60 145.35 -85.59
CA LEU A 357 20.89 145.34 -86.88
C LEU A 357 19.80 146.42 -86.96
N ASP A 358 19.01 146.59 -85.90
CA ASP A 358 17.98 147.63 -85.81
C ASP A 358 18.58 149.04 -85.90
N SER A 359 19.72 149.26 -85.24
CA SER A 359 20.42 150.57 -85.27
C SER A 359 20.97 150.91 -86.66
N LEU A 360 21.58 149.94 -87.35
CA LEU A 360 22.04 150.08 -88.74
C LEU A 360 20.86 150.26 -89.72
N SER A 361 19.70 149.68 -89.41
CA SER A 361 18.49 149.90 -90.20
C SER A 361 17.93 151.32 -90.05
N HIS A 362 18.02 151.92 -88.86
CA HIS A 362 17.64 153.33 -88.64
C HIS A 362 18.58 154.30 -89.36
N GLU A 363 19.89 154.10 -89.22
CA GLU A 363 20.91 154.92 -89.88
C GLU A 363 20.77 154.86 -91.43
N LYS A 364 20.42 153.68 -91.96
CA LYS A 364 20.07 153.51 -93.37
C LYS A 364 18.82 154.29 -93.80
N THR A 365 17.77 154.36 -92.98
CA THR A 365 16.56 155.12 -93.33
C THR A 365 16.78 156.63 -93.30
N ASP A 366 17.56 157.15 -92.34
CA ASP A 366 17.87 158.57 -92.27
C ASP A 366 18.74 159.04 -93.45
N LEU A 367 19.70 158.21 -93.88
CA LEU A 367 20.50 158.48 -95.08
C LEU A 367 19.65 158.50 -96.37
N LEU A 368 18.65 157.61 -96.49
CA LEU A 368 17.73 157.61 -97.63
C LEU A 368 16.84 158.88 -97.66
N ALA A 369 16.35 159.33 -96.50
CA ALA A 369 15.61 160.59 -96.40
C ALA A 369 16.49 161.78 -96.84
N ARG A 370 17.76 161.80 -96.44
CA ARG A 370 18.70 162.89 -96.76
C ARG A 370 19.08 162.94 -98.25
N ILE A 371 19.08 161.81 -98.95
CA ILE A 371 19.28 161.77 -100.41
C ILE A 371 18.11 162.45 -101.14
N GLY A 372 16.86 162.15 -100.76
CA GLY A 372 15.67 162.74 -101.37
C GLY A 372 15.50 164.25 -101.14
N GLU A 373 16.15 164.83 -100.13
CA GLU A 373 16.26 166.30 -99.97
C GLU A 373 17.27 166.92 -100.96
N LEU A 374 18.38 166.24 -101.23
CA LEU A 374 19.43 166.73 -102.13
C LEU A 374 19.01 166.66 -103.59
N GLU A 375 18.28 165.63 -104.01
CA GLU A 375 17.75 165.50 -105.37
C GLU A 375 16.79 166.64 -105.75
N LYS A 376 16.02 167.17 -104.78
CA LYS A 376 15.18 168.37 -104.99
C LYS A 376 16.01 169.63 -105.21
N LEU A 377 17.09 169.82 -104.45
CA LEU A 377 18.00 170.97 -104.61
C LEU A 377 18.76 170.93 -105.94
N GLU A 378 19.10 169.74 -106.45
CA GLU A 378 19.70 169.56 -107.77
C GLU A 378 18.71 169.96 -108.90
N ALA A 379 17.42 169.63 -108.74
CA ALA A 379 16.37 170.00 -109.69
C ALA A 379 16.10 171.52 -109.75
N GLU A 380 16.07 172.21 -108.60
CA GLU A 380 15.94 173.68 -108.56
C GLU A 380 17.16 174.38 -109.20
N LYS A 381 18.35 173.79 -109.06
CA LYS A 381 19.61 174.27 -109.62
C LYS A 381 19.68 174.17 -111.15
N GLU A 382 19.13 173.14 -111.79
CA GLU A 382 19.02 173.09 -113.26
C GLU A 382 18.00 174.11 -113.82
N LEU A 383 16.95 174.45 -113.06
CA LEU A 383 16.02 175.51 -113.45
C LEU A 383 16.68 176.91 -113.38
N ALA A 384 17.67 177.10 -112.48
CA ALA A 384 18.53 178.27 -112.48
C ALA A 384 19.59 178.25 -113.62
N SER A 385 20.18 177.09 -113.91
CA SER A 385 21.14 176.86 -115.01
C SER A 385 20.57 177.25 -116.39
N THR A 386 19.33 176.85 -116.67
CA THR A 386 18.64 177.15 -117.93
C THR A 386 18.33 178.64 -118.08
N THR A 387 17.85 179.31 -117.02
CA THR A 387 17.58 180.76 -117.05
C THR A 387 18.85 181.62 -117.11
N GLU A 388 19.98 181.16 -116.54
CA GLU A 388 21.28 181.82 -116.71
C GLU A 388 21.77 181.75 -118.17
N LYS A 389 21.45 180.66 -118.89
CA LYS A 389 21.81 180.44 -120.31
C LYS A 389 21.17 181.45 -121.24
N ASP A 390 19.89 181.76 -121.07
CA ASP A 390 19.18 182.74 -121.89
C ASP A 390 19.70 184.17 -121.68
N LEU A 391 20.02 184.53 -120.43
CA LEU A 391 20.65 185.82 -120.11
C LEU A 391 22.05 185.93 -120.72
N LYS A 392 22.87 184.86 -120.65
CA LYS A 392 24.18 184.79 -121.32
C LYS A 392 24.08 184.89 -122.84
N SER A 393 23.09 184.25 -123.46
CA SER A 393 22.81 184.38 -124.89
C SER A 393 22.48 185.82 -125.27
N ARG A 394 21.63 186.49 -124.47
CA ARG A 394 21.23 187.88 -124.69
C ARG A 394 22.40 188.85 -124.54
N ILE A 395 23.26 188.65 -123.55
CA ILE A 395 24.48 189.44 -123.35
C ILE A 395 25.44 189.25 -124.53
N SER A 396 25.78 188.00 -124.87
CA SER A 396 26.76 187.69 -125.92
C SER A 396 26.36 188.23 -127.31
N GLN A 397 25.07 188.30 -127.63
CA GLN A 397 24.62 188.88 -128.91
C GLN A 397 24.65 190.41 -128.91
N LEU A 398 24.31 191.08 -127.79
CA LEU A 398 24.52 192.52 -127.64
C LEU A 398 26.01 192.89 -127.63
N GLU A 399 26.86 192.04 -127.06
CA GLU A 399 28.33 192.17 -127.13
C GLU A 399 28.84 192.03 -128.57
N ASN A 400 28.29 191.12 -129.39
CA ASN A 400 28.64 191.02 -130.81
C ASN A 400 28.14 192.22 -131.63
N GLU A 401 26.93 192.74 -131.36
CA GLU A 401 26.44 193.98 -131.97
C GLU A 401 27.30 195.20 -131.61
N LEU A 402 27.91 195.22 -130.41
CA LEU A 402 28.88 196.22 -129.97
C LEU A 402 30.29 195.97 -130.53
N PHE A 403 30.72 194.71 -130.63
CA PHE A 403 32.08 194.34 -131.03
C PHE A 403 32.34 194.67 -132.50
N ASP A 404 31.47 194.27 -133.42
CA ASP A 404 31.71 194.54 -134.85
C ASP A 404 31.40 196.00 -135.23
N LYS A 405 30.47 196.67 -134.52
CA LYS A 405 30.35 198.14 -134.56
C LYS A 405 31.70 198.79 -134.18
N ASN A 406 32.35 198.37 -133.10
CA ASN A 406 33.67 198.85 -132.71
C ASN A 406 34.78 198.44 -133.71
N LYS A 407 34.77 197.20 -134.21
CA LYS A 407 35.80 196.67 -135.13
C LYS A 407 35.78 197.39 -136.46
N SER A 408 34.59 197.75 -136.94
CA SER A 408 34.46 198.49 -138.18
C SER A 408 34.57 200.01 -138.01
N ILE A 409 34.24 200.58 -136.83
CA ILE A 409 34.69 201.93 -136.44
C ILE A 409 36.22 202.02 -136.48
N LYS A 410 36.93 201.00 -135.99
CA LYS A 410 38.41 200.92 -136.09
C LYS A 410 38.91 200.82 -137.52
N MET A 411 38.25 200.08 -138.41
CA MET A 411 38.62 200.09 -139.85
C MET A 411 38.41 201.47 -140.49
N LEU A 412 37.34 202.18 -140.15
CA LEU A 412 37.12 203.56 -140.60
C LEU A 412 38.27 204.48 -140.14
N GLN A 413 38.70 204.37 -138.88
CA GLN A 413 39.74 205.21 -138.29
C GLN A 413 41.13 204.91 -138.86
N GLN A 414 41.51 203.63 -139.02
CA GLN A 414 42.79 203.29 -139.66
C GLN A 414 42.79 203.64 -141.15
N ARG A 415 41.70 203.38 -141.89
CA ARG A 415 41.69 203.56 -143.35
C ARG A 415 41.46 205.00 -143.80
N LEU A 416 40.96 205.90 -142.93
CA LEU A 416 41.09 207.35 -143.10
C LEU A 416 42.49 207.87 -142.76
N SER A 417 43.17 207.30 -141.75
CA SER A 417 44.60 207.60 -141.51
C SER A 417 45.43 207.24 -142.74
N ASP A 418 45.30 206.01 -143.23
CA ASP A 418 46.05 205.55 -144.38
C ASP A 418 45.61 206.20 -145.69
N MET A 419 44.40 206.77 -145.83
CA MET A 419 44.09 207.62 -146.99
C MET A 419 44.87 208.95 -147.06
N LYS A 420 45.66 209.30 -146.03
CA LYS A 420 46.61 210.44 -146.09
C LYS A 420 48.07 210.04 -146.39
N LYS A 421 48.36 208.76 -146.64
CA LYS A 421 49.58 208.34 -147.40
C LYS A 421 49.29 207.47 -148.62
N THR A 422 48.19 206.74 -148.60
CA THR A 422 47.61 206.02 -149.74
C THR A 422 46.10 206.18 -149.71
N LEU A 423 45.64 207.19 -150.44
CA LEU A 423 44.69 206.99 -151.53
C LEU A 423 44.23 205.50 -151.60
N GLN A 424 42.99 205.17 -151.12
CA GLN A 424 42.19 203.91 -151.29
C GLN A 424 41.35 203.32 -150.06
N ARG A 425 40.29 204.02 -149.55
CA ARG A 425 38.86 203.56 -149.25
C ARG A 425 38.28 203.01 -147.85
N GLU A 426 37.59 203.81 -146.98
CA GLU A 426 36.20 203.66 -146.29
C GLU A 426 35.73 202.57 -145.15
N LEU A 427 34.52 202.69 -144.45
CA LEU A 427 33.44 201.67 -143.91
C LEU A 427 32.94 201.17 -142.42
N LYS A 428 31.92 200.16 -142.24
CA LYS A 428 31.03 199.60 -141.03
C LYS A 428 30.21 198.12 -141.07
N VAL A 429 29.96 197.16 -140.03
CA VAL A 429 28.97 195.86 -139.91
C VAL A 429 28.72 194.95 -138.52
N PRO A 430 27.87 193.79 -138.34
CA PRO A 430 27.62 192.74 -137.15
C PRO A 430 26.94 191.19 -137.20
N ILE A 431 26.82 190.22 -136.15
CA ILE A 431 26.14 188.75 -136.11
C ILE A 431 25.75 187.81 -134.74
N THR A 432 25.20 186.48 -134.67
CA THR A 432 24.49 185.61 -133.51
C THR A 432 24.40 183.92 -133.34
N THR A 433 23.75 183.12 -132.32
CA THR A 433 23.66 181.51 -132.04
C THR A 433 22.68 180.67 -130.93
N ILE A 434 22.59 179.25 -130.67
CA ILE A 434 21.63 178.26 -129.77
C ILE A 434 22.05 176.68 -129.27
N ASP A 435 21.52 175.46 -128.65
CA ASP A 435 20.30 174.51 -128.12
C ASP A 435 20.47 173.09 -127.13
N PRO A 436 19.49 172.11 -126.64
CA PRO A 436 19.50 170.89 -125.56
C PRO A 436 18.57 169.42 -125.43
N GLY A 437 18.65 168.35 -124.45
CA GLY A 437 17.73 167.04 -124.03
C GLY A 437 18.25 165.67 -123.14
N GLY A 438 17.76 164.45 -122.50
CA GLY A 438 16.61 163.41 -121.93
C GLY A 438 17.02 161.82 -121.39
N ALA A 439 16.46 160.61 -120.77
CA ALA A 439 15.37 159.73 -119.92
C ALA A 439 15.69 158.07 -119.54
N ASP A 440 15.17 156.87 -118.86
CA ASP A 440 14.18 156.03 -117.85
C ASP A 440 14.48 154.35 -117.53
N SER A 441 13.97 153.17 -116.82
CA SER A 441 13.07 152.34 -115.71
C SER A 441 13.28 150.64 -115.47
N ASP A 442 12.79 149.44 -114.74
CA ASP A 442 11.84 148.65 -113.64
C ASP A 442 11.99 146.96 -113.21
N GLY A 443 11.27 146.12 -112.24
CA GLY A 443 11.24 144.50 -111.91
C GLY A 443 10.62 143.54 -110.59
N PHE A 444 10.43 142.08 -110.46
CA PHE A 444 9.82 141.05 -109.30
C PHE A 444 9.98 139.33 -109.27
N ILE A 445 9.59 138.10 -108.53
CA ILE A 445 8.88 137.24 -107.32
C ILE A 445 9.18 135.54 -107.11
N SER A 446 8.76 134.31 -106.39
CA SER A 446 7.82 133.44 -105.35
C SER A 446 8.07 131.79 -104.80
N PRO A 447 7.30 130.90 -103.91
CA PRO A 447 7.51 129.44 -103.13
C PRO A 447 6.47 128.07 -103.06
N TYR A 448 6.24 126.81 -102.32
CA TYR A 448 6.51 125.67 -101.14
C TYR A 448 5.74 124.11 -101.16
N ALA A 449 5.51 122.84 -100.41
CA ALA A 449 5.61 121.77 -99.14
C ALA A 449 5.08 120.12 -99.27
N SER A 450 4.83 118.87 -98.51
CA SER A 450 4.85 117.84 -97.20
C SER A 450 4.31 116.19 -97.32
N SER A 451 4.07 114.94 -96.57
CA SER A 451 4.08 113.91 -95.26
C SER A 451 3.64 112.24 -95.39
N THR A 452 3.39 110.97 -94.65
CA THR A 452 3.28 109.94 -93.33
C THR A 452 3.17 108.22 -93.50
N SER A 453 2.88 106.96 -92.78
CA SER A 453 2.51 105.99 -91.48
C SER A 453 2.62 104.26 -91.56
N ALA A 454 2.31 102.98 -90.87
CA ALA A 454 1.75 102.01 -89.64
C ALA A 454 2.08 100.30 -89.60
N GLY A 455 1.79 99.03 -88.89
CA GLY A 455 1.04 98.01 -87.81
C GLY A 455 1.51 96.35 -87.60
N ALA A 456 1.17 95.05 -86.96
CA ALA A 456 0.30 94.00 -86.03
C ALA A 456 0.92 92.44 -85.54
N ASN A 457 0.59 91.13 -84.93
CA ASN A 457 -0.38 89.92 -84.34
C ASN A 457 0.24 88.61 -83.38
N SER A 458 -0.08 87.26 -82.83
CA SER A 458 -1.00 85.91 -82.54
C SER A 458 -0.53 84.69 -81.40
N ALA A 459 -0.81 83.33 -80.89
CA ALA A 459 -1.59 81.88 -80.79
C ALA A 459 -1.25 80.71 -79.55
N VAL A 460 -1.52 79.32 -79.08
CA VAL A 460 -2.35 77.88 -79.02
C VAL A 460 -1.84 76.56 -77.98
N ILE A 461 -2.15 75.20 -77.47
CA ILE A 461 -3.06 73.81 -77.28
C ILE A 461 -2.79 72.53 -76.11
N THR A 462 -3.43 71.22 -75.91
CA THR A 462 -3.42 70.04 -74.72
C THR A 462 -3.80 68.34 -74.78
N PRO A 463 -3.73 67.30 -73.72
CA PRO A 463 -3.81 65.65 -73.66
C PRO A 463 -4.50 64.54 -72.51
N SER A 464 -4.40 63.08 -72.41
CA SER A 464 -5.00 61.88 -71.42
C SER A 464 -4.52 60.23 -71.42
N SER A 465 -4.79 58.91 -70.80
CA SER A 465 -5.55 57.86 -69.77
C SER A 465 -4.99 56.23 -69.59
N SER A 466 -5.28 54.92 -68.99
CA SER A 466 -6.13 53.84 -68.08
C SER A 466 -5.49 52.29 -67.68
N HIS A 467 -5.80 50.96 -67.11
CA HIS A 467 -6.79 49.84 -66.42
C HIS A 467 -6.28 48.30 -65.78
N GLN A 468 -7.03 47.19 -65.17
CA GLN A 468 -6.66 45.75 -64.42
C GLN A 468 -7.75 44.49 -64.02
N VAL A 469 -7.79 43.16 -63.38
CA VAL A 469 -7.13 41.71 -62.93
C VAL A 469 -7.97 40.42 -62.14
N HIS A 470 -7.61 39.02 -61.88
CA HIS A 470 -8.33 37.77 -61.07
C HIS A 470 -7.76 36.17 -60.75
N VAL A 471 -8.25 35.13 -59.84
CA VAL A 471 -7.80 33.58 -59.44
C VAL A 471 -8.67 32.36 -58.59
N SER A 472 -8.37 30.93 -58.37
CA SER A 472 -8.97 29.76 -57.37
C SER A 472 -8.64 28.07 -57.23
N SER A 473 -9.04 27.19 -56.15
CA SER A 473 -9.32 25.63 -55.67
C SER A 473 -8.46 24.19 -55.53
N ARG A 474 -8.55 23.26 -54.45
CA ARG A 474 -8.51 21.66 -54.37
C ARG A 474 -8.57 20.75 -52.99
N TYR A 475 -8.27 19.39 -52.98
CA TYR A 475 -8.81 18.19 -52.15
C TYR A 475 -7.90 17.19 -51.28
N ARG A 476 -8.53 16.28 -50.48
CA ARG A 476 -8.14 14.88 -49.97
C ARG A 476 -9.43 13.98 -49.83
N GLY A 477 -9.61 12.70 -49.39
CA GLY A 477 -8.96 11.50 -48.72
C GLY A 477 -10.07 10.41 -48.41
N ASP A 478 -10.00 9.20 -47.77
CA ASP A 478 -9.03 8.17 -47.25
C ASP A 478 -9.80 6.81 -46.86
N ASP A 479 -9.16 5.68 -46.45
CA ASP A 479 -9.76 4.29 -46.28
C ASP A 479 -9.27 3.40 -45.06
N VAL A 480 -10.01 2.32 -44.68
CA VAL A 480 -9.60 0.89 -44.30
C VAL A 480 -10.72 0.12 -43.54
N ASP A 481 -10.84 -1.22 -43.74
CA ASP A 481 -11.92 -2.11 -43.25
C ASP A 481 -11.44 -3.58 -42.99
N GLU A 482 -11.63 -4.16 -41.79
CA GLU A 482 -11.21 -5.55 -41.44
C GLU A 482 -11.86 -6.12 -40.12
N ASP A 483 -13.19 -6.35 -40.05
CA ASP A 483 -13.85 -6.87 -38.83
C ASP A 483 -14.99 -7.90 -39.09
N VAL A 484 -14.65 -9.19 -39.22
CA VAL A 484 -15.65 -10.29 -39.45
C VAL A 484 -15.31 -11.62 -38.72
N ASN A 485 -14.14 -11.79 -38.12
CA ASN A 485 -13.67 -13.11 -37.62
C ASN A 485 -13.94 -13.39 -36.13
N ASP A 486 -14.09 -12.37 -35.27
CA ASP A 486 -14.11 -12.58 -33.81
C ASP A 486 -15.47 -13.00 -33.23
N ASP A 487 -16.57 -12.69 -33.93
CA ASP A 487 -17.94 -12.82 -33.41
C ASP A 487 -18.37 -14.29 -33.18
N VAL A 488 -17.85 -15.21 -34.01
CA VAL A 488 -18.06 -16.67 -33.85
C VAL A 488 -17.33 -17.19 -32.60
N ASN A 489 -16.13 -16.68 -32.34
CA ASN A 489 -15.28 -17.12 -31.24
C ASN A 489 -15.87 -16.70 -29.88
N PHE A 490 -16.39 -15.47 -29.78
CA PHE A 490 -16.98 -14.94 -28.54
C PHE A 490 -18.18 -15.77 -28.03
N LYS A 491 -19.00 -16.28 -28.95
CA LYS A 491 -20.16 -17.12 -28.64
C LYS A 491 -19.77 -18.49 -28.09
N TYR A 492 -18.71 -19.10 -28.62
CA TYR A 492 -18.18 -20.38 -28.13
C TYR A 492 -17.45 -20.20 -26.79
N LEU A 493 -16.59 -19.18 -26.69
CA LEU A 493 -15.91 -18.77 -25.46
C LEU A 493 -16.89 -18.57 -24.29
N LYS A 494 -17.99 -17.84 -24.51
CA LYS A 494 -19.04 -17.64 -23.51
C LYS A 494 -19.65 -18.95 -23.02
N HIS A 495 -19.86 -19.93 -23.90
CA HIS A 495 -20.36 -21.25 -23.50
C HIS A 495 -19.33 -22.05 -22.69
N VAL A 496 -18.07 -22.07 -23.14
CA VAL A 496 -16.99 -22.83 -22.47
C VAL A 496 -16.68 -22.24 -21.09
N LEU A 497 -16.59 -20.90 -20.95
CA LEU A 497 -16.45 -20.24 -19.65
C LEU A 497 -17.63 -20.50 -18.73
N MET A 498 -18.86 -20.39 -19.23
CA MET A 498 -20.04 -20.60 -18.39
C MET A 498 -20.13 -22.04 -17.89
N LYS A 499 -19.77 -23.01 -18.75
CA LYS A 499 -19.64 -24.42 -18.35
C LYS A 499 -18.52 -24.62 -17.33
N PHE A 500 -17.32 -24.09 -17.57
CA PHE A 500 -16.18 -24.18 -16.64
C PHE A 500 -16.52 -23.66 -15.23
N LEU A 501 -17.28 -22.56 -15.13
CA LEU A 501 -17.69 -21.95 -13.87
C LEU A 501 -18.86 -22.66 -13.15
N THR A 502 -19.56 -23.59 -13.80
CA THR A 502 -20.72 -24.32 -13.22
C THR A 502 -20.57 -25.84 -13.17
N SER A 503 -19.59 -26.39 -13.88
CA SER A 503 -19.17 -27.78 -13.82
C SER A 503 -18.55 -28.14 -12.45
N ARG A 504 -18.58 -29.43 -12.12
CA ARG A 504 -17.86 -29.97 -10.95
C ARG A 504 -16.34 -29.95 -11.16
N GLU A 505 -15.58 -29.98 -10.08
CA GLU A 505 -14.12 -29.81 -10.07
C GLU A 505 -13.38 -30.70 -11.10
N TYR A 506 -13.77 -31.97 -11.23
CA TYR A 506 -13.15 -32.91 -12.18
C TYR A 506 -13.42 -32.52 -13.65
N GLU A 507 -14.59 -31.96 -13.95
CA GLU A 507 -14.97 -31.50 -15.29
C GLU A 507 -14.27 -30.18 -15.62
N ALA A 508 -14.14 -29.27 -14.64
CA ALA A 508 -13.37 -28.03 -14.79
C ALA A 508 -11.88 -28.32 -15.13
N LYS A 509 -11.27 -29.34 -14.51
CA LYS A 509 -9.90 -29.78 -14.85
C LYS A 509 -9.78 -30.21 -16.32
N HIS A 510 -10.78 -30.90 -16.87
CA HIS A 510 -10.80 -31.25 -18.30
C HIS A 510 -11.09 -30.04 -19.23
N LEU A 511 -11.88 -29.07 -18.78
CA LEU A 511 -12.19 -27.85 -19.54
C LEU A 511 -11.07 -26.81 -19.52
N THR A 512 -10.07 -26.94 -18.65
CA THR A 512 -8.96 -25.97 -18.46
C THR A 512 -8.22 -25.67 -19.78
N ARG A 513 -7.86 -26.70 -20.55
CA ARG A 513 -7.22 -26.55 -21.88
C ARG A 513 -8.07 -25.81 -22.90
N ALA A 514 -9.39 -25.99 -22.86
CA ALA A 514 -10.31 -25.30 -23.76
C ALA A 514 -10.41 -23.81 -23.40
N VAL A 515 -10.45 -23.47 -22.10
CA VAL A 515 -10.39 -22.08 -21.63
C VAL A 515 -9.07 -21.43 -22.03
N ALA A 516 -7.93 -22.09 -21.78
CA ALA A 516 -6.60 -21.58 -22.14
C ALA A 516 -6.45 -21.31 -23.65
N THR A 517 -6.89 -22.26 -24.49
CA THR A 517 -6.84 -22.12 -25.97
C THR A 517 -7.69 -20.94 -26.46
N LEU A 518 -8.90 -20.77 -25.92
CA LEU A 518 -9.84 -19.74 -26.40
C LEU A 518 -9.51 -18.33 -25.88
N LEU A 519 -8.91 -18.22 -24.70
CA LEU A 519 -8.45 -16.94 -24.12
C LEU A 519 -6.98 -16.62 -24.45
N ARG A 520 -6.28 -17.50 -25.17
CA ARG A 520 -4.84 -17.37 -25.50
C ARG A 520 -3.96 -17.18 -24.25
N PHE A 521 -4.25 -17.92 -23.18
CA PHE A 521 -3.42 -17.91 -21.97
C PHE A 521 -2.00 -18.37 -22.27
N SER A 522 -1.03 -17.79 -21.55
CA SER A 522 0.33 -18.30 -21.49
C SER A 522 0.39 -19.66 -20.76
N GLU A 523 1.46 -20.41 -20.97
CA GLU A 523 1.69 -21.69 -20.28
C GLU A 523 1.76 -21.51 -18.74
N GLU A 524 2.20 -20.34 -18.27
CA GLU A 524 2.24 -19.98 -16.85
C GLU A 524 0.83 -19.76 -16.28
N GLU A 525 -0.07 -19.12 -17.03
CA GLU A 525 -1.47 -18.89 -16.65
C GLU A 525 -2.31 -20.17 -16.69
N GLU A 526 -2.16 -21.03 -17.70
CA GLU A 526 -2.82 -22.35 -17.72
C GLU A 526 -2.33 -23.19 -16.54
N ARG A 527 -1.02 -23.21 -16.27
CA ARG A 527 -0.44 -23.92 -15.13
C ARG A 527 -1.01 -23.41 -13.80
N LEU A 528 -1.03 -22.10 -13.57
CA LEU A 528 -1.55 -21.49 -12.34
C LEU A 528 -3.04 -21.81 -12.11
N LEU A 529 -3.84 -21.86 -13.20
CA LEU A 529 -5.25 -22.26 -13.15
C LEU A 529 -5.40 -23.75 -12.77
N ASN A 530 -4.61 -24.64 -13.38
CA ASN A 530 -4.63 -26.06 -13.05
C ASN A 530 -4.17 -26.33 -11.60
N GLU A 531 -3.08 -25.68 -11.14
CA GLU A 531 -2.64 -25.76 -9.73
C GLU A 531 -3.72 -25.26 -8.76
N THR A 532 -4.47 -24.21 -9.14
CA THR A 532 -5.56 -23.66 -8.31
C THR A 532 -6.76 -24.60 -8.21
N LEU A 533 -7.09 -25.33 -9.29
CA LEU A 533 -8.11 -26.38 -9.26
C LEU A 533 -7.66 -27.60 -8.44
N GLU A 534 -6.41 -28.03 -8.61
CA GLU A 534 -5.80 -29.15 -7.88
C GLU A 534 -5.70 -28.87 -6.37
N TRP A 535 -5.37 -27.63 -5.99
CA TRP A 535 -5.45 -27.16 -4.61
C TRP A 535 -6.86 -27.28 -4.04
N LYS A 536 -7.89 -26.82 -4.78
CA LYS A 536 -9.31 -26.97 -4.35
C LYS A 536 -9.77 -28.43 -4.21
N MET A 537 -9.10 -29.38 -4.86
CA MET A 537 -9.38 -30.82 -4.71
C MET A 537 -8.66 -31.45 -3.50
N SER A 538 -7.66 -30.79 -2.92
CA SER A 538 -6.79 -31.36 -1.88
C SER A 538 -7.05 -30.75 -0.50
N TRP A 539 -7.48 -31.58 0.45
CA TRP A 539 -7.70 -31.18 1.85
C TRP A 539 -6.43 -30.67 2.54
N PHE A 540 -5.24 -31.03 2.05
CA PHE A 540 -3.93 -30.71 2.65
C PHE A 540 -2.99 -29.96 1.70
N GLY A 541 -3.49 -29.39 0.61
CA GLY A 541 -2.66 -28.63 -0.34
C GLY A 541 -2.26 -27.24 0.20
N THR A 542 -1.00 -26.85 0.00
CA THR A 542 -0.59 -25.44 0.07
C THR A 542 -1.20 -24.66 -1.08
N ARG A 543 -1.74 -23.47 -0.79
CA ARG A 543 -2.40 -22.60 -1.77
C ARG A 543 -1.38 -22.08 -2.80
N PRO A 544 -1.66 -22.15 -4.13
CA PRO A 544 -0.77 -21.62 -5.16
C PRO A 544 -0.54 -20.12 -5.02
N ASN A 545 0.65 -19.67 -5.45
CA ASN A 545 1.06 -18.27 -5.34
C ASN A 545 0.52 -17.44 -6.52
N LEU A 546 -0.74 -17.00 -6.42
CA LEU A 546 -1.25 -15.95 -7.29
C LEU A 546 -0.56 -14.63 -6.90
N GLY A 547 0.41 -14.21 -7.70
CA GLY A 547 1.34 -13.11 -7.38
C GLY A 547 0.69 -11.74 -7.17
N ASN A 548 1.46 -10.82 -6.60
CA ASN A 548 0.99 -9.51 -6.14
C ASN A 548 0.57 -8.59 -7.31
N GLY A 549 -0.71 -8.59 -7.65
CA GLY A 549 -1.33 -7.73 -8.66
C GLY A 549 -2.81 -7.46 -8.38
N GLN A 550 -3.49 -6.80 -9.33
CA GLN A 550 -4.89 -6.33 -9.19
C GLN A 550 -5.95 -7.43 -8.99
N THR A 551 -5.56 -8.72 -9.00
CA THR A 551 -6.43 -9.88 -8.77
C THR A 551 -6.43 -10.40 -7.32
N ALA A 552 -5.65 -9.78 -6.42
CA ALA A 552 -5.57 -10.17 -5.00
C ALA A 552 -6.90 -9.93 -4.25
N LYS A 553 -7.50 -11.00 -3.69
CA LYS A 553 -8.83 -10.98 -3.06
C LYS A 553 -8.93 -10.27 -1.68
N THR A 554 -8.00 -9.40 -1.34
CA THR A 554 -7.97 -8.67 -0.06
C THR A 554 -7.51 -7.23 -0.27
N ILE A 555 -8.46 -6.37 -0.63
CA ILE A 555 -8.34 -4.93 -0.35
C ILE A 555 -8.55 -4.78 1.18
N PRO A 556 -7.60 -4.22 1.94
CA PRO A 556 -7.82 -3.95 3.36
C PRO A 556 -8.90 -2.87 3.54
N PRO A 557 -9.71 -2.91 4.62
CA PRO A 557 -10.71 -1.88 4.85
C PRO A 557 -10.07 -0.51 5.04
N SER A 558 -10.70 0.50 4.44
CA SER A 558 -10.49 1.93 4.70
C SER A 558 -11.71 2.49 5.43
#